data_AF-A0A2A6PNM7-F1
#
_entry.id   AF-A0A2A6PNM7-F1
#
_cell.length_a   1.000
_cell.length_b   1.000
_cell.length_c   1.000
_cell.angle_alpha   90.00
_cell.angle_beta   90.00
_cell.angle_gamma   90.00
#
_symmetry.space_group_name_H-M   'P 1'
#
loop_
_entity.id
_entity.type
_entity.pdbx_description
1 polymer ?
#
loop_
_entity_poly.entity_id
_entity_poly.type
_entity_poly.pdbx_seq_one_letter_code
_entity_poly.pdbx_strand_id
1 'polypeptide(L)'
;MTTARRGAKVPARWRLLVCSLTLLVSCSQEPLTAADAHPDMPVPTRASHASFSSTSVNGVEVPLRRELKAQVPADLSDVLSFYRTELGKRGWQERPDGAMVGADRARLVFASPKGPGMLALDRAKGETIIDLVQRNTEAVAKANFLPMPGQARLIFGYLVPDVASLSIDDRTIKIEGGLNHPQTLDLPPGSYSYELHVSGHLVRTDTITLAAGQAWFLRLSDDDSKSDQIY
;
A
#
# COMPACT_ATOMS: atom_id res chain seq x y z
N MET A 1 12.95 -86.84 39.34
CA MET A 1 12.64 -86.01 38.17
C MET A 1 12.88 -84.54 38.55
N THR A 2 13.75 -83.86 37.80
CA THR A 2 13.77 -82.38 37.55
C THR A 2 13.81 -81.42 38.75
N THR A 3 14.99 -80.92 39.16
CA THR A 3 15.74 -79.71 38.70
C THR A 3 15.44 -78.41 39.46
N ALA A 4 16.51 -77.80 39.98
CA ALA A 4 16.59 -76.48 40.59
C ALA A 4 16.36 -75.31 39.61
N ARG A 5 15.99 -74.11 40.11
CA ARG A 5 16.62 -72.87 39.61
C ARG A 5 16.52 -71.66 40.55
N ARG A 6 17.65 -70.93 40.56
CA ARG A 6 17.97 -69.68 41.25
C ARG A 6 17.25 -68.46 40.65
N GLY A 7 16.92 -67.53 41.56
CA GLY A 7 17.06 -66.07 41.57
C GLY A 7 17.17 -65.20 40.31
N ALA A 8 16.65 -63.97 40.42
CA ALA A 8 17.32 -62.75 39.97
C ALA A 8 16.73 -61.51 40.67
N LYS A 9 17.56 -60.78 41.43
CA LYS A 9 17.32 -59.38 41.84
C LYS A 9 17.65 -58.50 40.64
N VAL A 10 16.72 -57.63 40.22
CA VAL A 10 16.97 -56.61 39.19
C VAL A 10 17.46 -55.32 39.86
N PRO A 11 18.59 -54.75 39.43
CA PRO A 11 19.24 -53.63 40.10
C PRO A 11 18.62 -52.28 39.76
N ALA A 12 18.68 -51.39 40.75
CA ALA A 12 18.26 -50.00 40.71
C ALA A 12 19.18 -49.15 39.84
N ARG A 13 18.97 -49.14 38.52
CA ARG A 13 19.71 -48.23 37.63
C ARG A 13 18.96 -47.99 36.32
N TRP A 14 17.78 -47.36 36.36
CA TRP A 14 17.09 -46.74 35.20
C TRP A 14 15.93 -45.86 35.69
N ARG A 15 16.26 -44.73 36.33
CA ARG A 15 15.28 -43.69 36.71
C ARG A 15 15.79 -42.27 36.44
N LEU A 16 16.65 -42.07 35.45
CA LEU A 16 17.12 -40.75 35.06
C LEU A 16 17.25 -40.71 33.54
N LEU A 17 16.20 -40.28 32.83
CA LEU A 17 16.23 -39.75 31.47
C LEU A 17 14.81 -39.32 31.07
N VAL A 18 14.24 -38.35 31.79
CA VAL A 18 13.10 -37.56 31.32
C VAL A 18 13.35 -36.12 31.78
N CYS A 19 13.17 -35.17 30.87
CA CYS A 19 13.28 -33.72 31.07
C CYS A 19 14.69 -33.09 31.04
N SER A 20 15.41 -33.22 29.93
CA SER A 20 16.37 -32.18 29.50
C SER A 20 15.69 -31.28 28.46
N LEU A 21 14.92 -30.35 29.00
CA LEU A 21 14.59 -29.00 28.53
C LEU A 21 15.15 -28.62 27.14
N THR A 22 14.30 -28.69 26.10
CA THR A 22 14.50 -27.93 24.86
C THR A 22 14.19 -26.47 25.14
N LEU A 23 15.20 -25.72 25.60
CA LEU A 23 15.19 -24.26 25.56
C LEU A 23 15.36 -23.82 24.10
N LEU A 24 14.24 -23.78 23.35
CA LEU A 24 14.18 -22.98 22.14
C LEU A 24 14.27 -21.52 22.59
N VAL A 25 15.43 -20.92 22.32
CA VAL A 25 15.65 -19.48 22.39
C VAL A 25 14.63 -18.81 21.46
N SER A 26 13.48 -18.44 22.00
CA SER A 26 12.66 -17.39 21.38
C SER A 26 13.45 -16.12 21.56
N CYS A 27 14.19 -15.74 20.52
CA CYS A 27 14.79 -14.42 20.42
C CYS A 27 13.61 -13.45 20.40
N SER A 28 13.23 -12.92 21.56
CA SER A 28 12.24 -11.85 21.65
C SER A 28 12.87 -10.65 20.97
N GLN A 29 12.54 -10.43 19.70
CA GLN A 29 12.98 -9.24 19.00
C GLN A 29 12.39 -8.03 19.72
N GLU A 30 13.20 -6.99 19.92
CA GLU A 30 12.69 -5.74 20.49
C GLU A 30 11.55 -5.19 19.62
N PRO A 31 10.48 -4.65 20.24
CA PRO A 31 9.37 -4.05 19.51
C PRO A 31 9.87 -3.00 18.54
N LEU A 32 9.28 -2.94 17.35
CA LEU A 32 9.57 -1.86 16.40
C LEU A 32 9.16 -0.52 17.01
N THR A 33 10.03 0.48 16.86
CA THR A 33 9.78 1.87 17.26
C THR A 33 9.83 2.78 16.03
N ALA A 34 9.25 3.98 16.14
CA ALA A 34 9.24 4.93 15.04
C ALA A 34 10.57 5.70 15.02
N ALA A 35 11.16 5.85 13.84
CA ALA A 35 12.19 6.86 13.62
C ALA A 35 11.49 8.23 13.55
N ASP A 36 11.90 9.17 14.41
CA ASP A 36 11.21 10.46 14.63
C ASP A 36 11.26 11.45 13.46
N ALA A 37 11.74 11.04 12.29
CA ALA A 37 11.98 11.93 11.14
C ALA A 37 10.68 12.41 10.45
N HIS A 38 9.56 11.69 10.59
CA HIS A 38 8.33 12.02 9.86
C HIS A 38 7.09 12.01 10.78
N PRO A 39 6.46 13.17 11.05
CA PRO A 39 5.43 13.29 12.09
C PRO A 39 4.15 12.50 11.75
N ASP A 40 3.77 12.45 10.47
CA ASP A 40 2.50 11.83 10.03
C ASP A 40 2.64 10.37 9.58
N MET A 41 3.83 9.93 9.17
CA MET A 41 4.07 8.66 8.48
C MET A 41 5.27 7.94 9.11
N PRO A 42 5.05 7.20 10.20
CA PRO A 42 6.13 6.63 11.01
C PRO A 42 6.92 5.58 10.23
N VAL A 43 8.25 5.69 10.25
CA VAL A 43 9.15 4.68 9.67
C VAL A 43 9.65 3.76 10.79
N PRO A 44 9.59 2.42 10.65
CA PRO A 44 10.18 1.53 11.64
C PRO A 44 11.71 1.74 11.75
N THR A 45 12.26 1.82 12.96
CA THR A 45 13.70 2.04 13.22
C THR A 45 14.63 1.03 12.55
N ARG A 46 14.17 -0.21 12.37
CA ARG A 46 14.92 -1.30 11.71
C ARG A 46 14.76 -1.33 10.18
N ALA A 47 14.14 -0.33 9.57
CA ALA A 47 13.96 -0.32 8.13
C ALA A 47 15.32 -0.38 7.39
N SER A 48 15.46 -1.35 6.50
CA SER A 48 16.63 -1.51 5.61
C SER A 48 16.65 -0.42 4.54
N HIS A 49 15.46 0.04 4.14
CA HIS A 49 15.23 1.11 3.19
C HIS A 49 13.93 1.83 3.53
N ALA A 50 13.90 3.15 3.32
CA ALA A 50 12.68 3.95 3.33
C ALA A 50 12.78 5.08 2.30
N SER A 51 11.69 5.32 1.58
CA SER A 51 11.54 6.46 0.68
C SER A 51 10.18 7.10 0.83
N PHE A 52 10.13 8.40 0.59
CA PHE A 52 8.91 9.20 0.61
C PHE A 52 8.66 9.77 -0.76
N SER A 53 7.40 9.76 -1.18
CA SER A 53 6.95 10.39 -2.42
C SER A 53 5.73 11.26 -2.13
N SER A 54 5.50 12.24 -3.00
CA SER A 54 4.32 13.09 -2.92
C SER A 54 3.84 13.50 -4.30
N THR A 55 2.53 13.60 -4.45
CA THR A 55 1.89 14.10 -5.67
C THR A 55 1.37 15.50 -5.41
N SER A 56 1.86 16.48 -6.17
CA SER A 56 1.45 17.89 -6.10
C SER A 56 0.99 18.36 -7.47
N VAL A 57 0.22 19.45 -7.50
CA VAL A 57 -0.18 20.13 -8.74
C VAL A 57 0.04 21.62 -8.62
N ASN A 58 0.25 22.26 -9.77
CA ASN A 58 0.43 23.71 -9.85
C ASN A 58 -0.77 24.43 -9.24
N GLY A 59 -0.51 25.44 -8.42
CA GLY A 59 -1.55 26.23 -7.75
C GLY A 59 -2.08 25.62 -6.44
N VAL A 60 -1.61 24.44 -6.02
CA VAL A 60 -1.96 23.84 -4.73
C VAL A 60 -0.67 23.59 -3.92
N GLU A 61 -0.49 24.34 -2.85
CA GLU A 61 0.76 24.35 -2.05
C GLU A 61 1.01 23.03 -1.30
N VAL A 62 -0.05 22.39 -0.80
CA VAL A 62 0.05 21.14 -0.05
C VAL A 62 -0.15 19.96 -1.00
N PRO A 63 0.66 18.88 -0.93
CA PRO A 63 0.50 17.72 -1.80
C PRO A 63 -0.89 17.07 -1.64
N LEU A 64 -1.41 16.59 -2.78
CA LEU A 64 -2.66 15.82 -2.88
C LEU A 64 -2.52 14.43 -2.23
N ARG A 65 -1.33 13.84 -2.36
CA ARG A 65 -0.99 12.50 -1.86
C ARG A 65 0.42 12.50 -1.29
N ARG A 66 0.61 11.76 -0.20
CA ARG A 66 1.92 11.36 0.33
C ARG A 66 1.98 9.85 0.45
N GLU A 67 3.17 9.31 0.26
CA GLU A 67 3.43 7.89 0.34
C GLU A 67 4.77 7.63 0.99
N LEU A 68 4.79 6.60 1.83
CA LEU A 68 5.99 6.00 2.42
C LEU A 68 6.10 4.58 1.86
N LYS A 69 7.23 4.30 1.22
CA LYS A 69 7.64 2.93 0.90
C LYS A 69 8.83 2.55 1.76
N ALA A 70 8.72 1.44 2.49
CA ALA A 70 9.81 0.96 3.33
C ALA A 70 9.93 -0.56 3.25
N GLN A 71 11.10 -1.06 3.63
CA GLN A 71 11.35 -2.49 3.82
C GLN A 71 11.96 -2.69 5.20
N VAL A 72 11.50 -3.70 5.92
CA VAL A 72 11.97 -3.99 7.28
C VAL A 72 12.16 -5.50 7.46
N PRO A 73 13.30 -5.96 7.99
CA PRO A 73 13.55 -7.36 8.31
C PRO A 73 12.83 -7.74 9.61
N ALA A 74 11.51 -7.72 9.59
CA ALA A 74 10.62 -8.09 10.68
C ALA A 74 9.37 -8.79 10.14
N ASP A 75 8.72 -9.60 10.98
CA ASP A 75 7.51 -10.32 10.62
C ASP A 75 6.33 -9.38 10.37
N LEU A 76 5.41 -9.79 9.50
CA LEU A 76 4.27 -8.97 9.10
C LEU A 76 3.40 -8.58 10.30
N SER A 77 3.20 -9.50 11.26
CA SER A 77 2.42 -9.24 12.48
C SER A 77 3.01 -8.14 13.35
N ASP A 78 4.34 -8.07 13.43
CA ASP A 78 5.05 -7.09 14.25
C ASP A 78 4.98 -5.71 13.59
N VAL A 79 5.16 -5.67 12.26
CA VAL A 79 5.03 -4.44 11.47
C VAL A 79 3.58 -3.93 11.49
N LEU A 80 2.60 -4.82 11.39
CA LEU A 80 1.19 -4.45 11.49
C LEU A 80 0.85 -3.87 12.87
N SER A 81 1.34 -4.50 13.94
CA SER A 81 1.14 -4.05 15.33
C SER A 81 1.80 -2.69 15.58
N PHE A 82 2.99 -2.48 15.02
CA PHE A 82 3.68 -1.20 14.99
C PHE A 82 2.82 -0.11 14.35
N TYR A 83 2.34 -0.32 13.12
CA TYR A 83 1.55 0.70 12.42
C TYR A 83 0.22 1.00 13.09
N ARG A 84 -0.50 0.00 13.61
CA ARG A 84 -1.72 0.24 14.38
C ARG A 84 -1.48 1.15 15.59
N THR A 85 -0.39 0.89 16.31
CA THR A 85 0.00 1.68 17.49
C THR A 85 0.40 3.11 17.10
N GLU A 86 1.33 3.24 16.15
CA GLU A 86 1.92 4.53 15.80
C GLU A 86 0.97 5.43 15.02
N LEU A 87 0.15 4.87 14.12
CA LEU A 87 -0.86 5.64 13.40
C LEU A 87 -2.00 6.05 14.34
N GLY A 88 -2.39 5.18 15.29
CA GLY A 88 -3.37 5.52 16.33
C GLY A 88 -2.94 6.72 17.18
N LYS A 89 -1.66 6.78 17.59
CA LYS A 89 -1.07 7.95 18.30
C LYS A 89 -1.14 9.24 17.47
N ARG A 90 -1.20 9.12 16.14
CA ARG A 90 -1.25 10.24 15.18
C ARG A 90 -2.68 10.57 14.73
N GLY A 91 -3.69 10.03 15.41
CA GLY A 91 -5.10 10.30 15.14
C GLY A 91 -5.67 9.58 13.92
N TRP A 92 -4.98 8.56 13.41
CA TRP A 92 -5.52 7.71 12.36
C TRP A 92 -6.46 6.67 12.97
N GLN A 93 -7.63 6.49 12.35
CA GLN A 93 -8.66 5.57 12.79
C GLN A 93 -8.83 4.47 11.75
N GLU A 94 -8.51 3.23 12.12
CA GLU A 94 -8.71 2.06 11.26
C GLU A 94 -10.20 1.91 10.93
N ARG A 95 -10.52 1.71 9.66
CA ARG A 95 -11.88 1.43 9.18
C ARG A 95 -12.01 -0.08 8.96
N PRO A 96 -13.15 -0.67 9.38
CA PRO A 96 -13.37 -2.11 9.16
C PRO A 96 -13.52 -2.43 7.66
N ASP A 97 -14.00 -1.47 6.88
CA ASP A 97 -14.27 -1.64 5.46
C ASP A 97 -12.96 -1.76 4.66
N GLY A 98 -12.83 -2.83 3.89
CA GLY A 98 -11.66 -3.07 3.03
C GLY A 98 -10.42 -3.57 3.76
N ALA A 99 -10.52 -3.88 5.06
CA ALA A 99 -9.45 -4.52 5.81
C ALA A 99 -9.28 -5.98 5.36
N MET A 100 -8.04 -6.39 5.10
CA MET A 100 -7.65 -7.75 4.77
C MET A 100 -6.38 -8.07 5.52
N VAL A 101 -6.35 -9.14 6.31
CA VAL A 101 -5.15 -9.58 7.02
C VAL A 101 -4.96 -11.06 6.79
N GLY A 102 -3.85 -11.42 6.16
CA GLY A 102 -3.39 -12.78 5.93
C GLY A 102 -2.01 -13.01 6.53
N ALA A 103 -1.45 -14.20 6.33
CA ALA A 103 -0.14 -14.56 6.88
C ALA A 103 1.02 -13.75 6.28
N ASP A 104 0.87 -13.39 5.01
CA ASP A 104 1.92 -12.88 4.12
C ASP A 104 1.53 -11.57 3.43
N ARG A 105 0.32 -11.08 3.69
CA ARG A 105 -0.13 -9.74 3.28
C ARG A 105 -1.13 -9.15 4.25
N ALA A 106 -1.14 -7.83 4.36
CA ALA A 106 -2.20 -7.09 5.03
C ALA A 106 -2.54 -5.80 4.27
N ARG A 107 -3.80 -5.42 4.31
CA ARG A 107 -4.30 -4.13 3.84
C ARG A 107 -5.23 -3.56 4.89
N LEU A 108 -4.97 -2.35 5.34
CA LEU A 108 -5.84 -1.61 6.24
C LEU A 108 -6.20 -0.27 5.60
N VAL A 109 -7.44 0.16 5.83
CA VAL A 109 -7.94 1.48 5.43
C VAL A 109 -8.09 2.32 6.68
N PHE A 110 -7.76 3.61 6.58
CA PHE A 110 -7.82 4.55 7.70
C PHE A 110 -8.57 5.82 7.32
N ALA A 111 -9.27 6.42 8.28
CA ALA A 111 -9.50 7.85 8.29
C ALA A 111 -8.33 8.51 9.01
N SER A 112 -7.56 9.32 8.28
CA SER A 112 -6.44 10.10 8.84
C SER A 112 -6.82 11.57 9.01
N PRO A 113 -6.03 12.38 9.73
CA PRO A 113 -6.31 13.81 9.90
C PRO A 113 -6.48 14.62 8.61
N LYS A 114 -5.85 14.19 7.50
CA LYS A 114 -5.88 14.90 6.21
C LYS A 114 -6.86 14.29 5.20
N GLY A 115 -7.38 13.10 5.47
CA GLY A 115 -8.22 12.37 4.52
C GLY A 115 -8.00 10.85 4.56
N PRO A 116 -8.49 10.12 3.54
CA PRO A 116 -8.33 8.68 3.45
C PRO A 116 -6.87 8.24 3.49
N GLY A 117 -6.58 7.18 4.23
CA GLY A 117 -5.27 6.55 4.30
C GLY A 117 -5.36 5.05 4.04
N MET A 118 -4.27 4.46 3.56
CA MET A 118 -4.17 3.02 3.32
C MET A 118 -2.79 2.53 3.73
N LEU A 119 -2.74 1.42 4.44
CA LEU A 119 -1.53 0.65 4.68
C LEU A 119 -1.63 -0.66 3.90
N ALA A 120 -0.66 -0.95 3.06
CA ALA A 120 -0.43 -2.27 2.49
C ALA A 120 0.90 -2.82 2.98
N LEU A 121 0.88 -4.09 3.40
CA LEU A 121 2.04 -4.85 3.83
C LEU A 121 2.11 -6.12 2.99
N ASP A 122 3.29 -6.46 2.49
CA ASP A 122 3.54 -7.69 1.76
C ASP A 122 4.85 -8.33 2.23
N ARG A 123 4.89 -9.66 2.30
CA ARG A 123 6.12 -10.41 2.58
C ARG A 123 6.88 -10.69 1.30
N ALA A 124 8.17 -10.32 1.27
CA ALA A 124 9.07 -10.66 0.18
C ALA A 124 10.51 -10.79 0.67
N LYS A 125 11.21 -11.84 0.22
CA LYS A 125 12.65 -12.05 0.48
C LYS A 125 13.04 -11.98 1.96
N GLY A 126 12.17 -12.42 2.87
CA GLY A 126 12.40 -12.37 4.31
C GLY A 126 12.09 -11.03 4.99
N GLU A 127 11.76 -9.99 4.21
CA GLU A 127 11.39 -8.67 4.70
C GLU A 127 9.89 -8.40 4.51
N THR A 128 9.37 -7.47 5.31
CA THR A 128 8.03 -6.92 5.13
C THR A 128 8.16 -5.61 4.38
N ILE A 129 7.59 -5.59 3.18
CA ILE A 129 7.45 -4.40 2.34
C ILE A 129 6.25 -3.62 2.86
N ILE A 130 6.43 -2.33 3.01
CA ILE A 130 5.42 -1.39 3.49
C ILE A 130 5.12 -0.39 2.39
N ASP A 131 3.83 -0.17 2.15
CA ASP A 131 3.30 0.95 1.38
C ASP A 131 2.22 1.64 2.24
N LEU A 132 2.55 2.81 2.78
CA LEU A 132 1.62 3.65 3.55
C LEU A 132 1.29 4.88 2.71
N VAL A 133 0.01 5.11 2.47
CA VAL A 133 -0.50 6.21 1.66
C VAL A 133 -1.41 7.10 2.49
N GLN A 134 -1.24 8.41 2.38
CA GLN A 134 -2.17 9.42 2.90
C GLN A 134 -2.63 10.32 1.75
N ARG A 135 -3.95 10.51 1.65
CA ARG A 135 -4.57 11.42 0.69
C ARG A 135 -5.09 12.65 1.40
N ASN A 136 -5.01 13.80 0.73
CA ASN A 136 -5.40 15.09 1.28
C ASN A 136 -6.69 15.57 0.63
N THR A 137 -7.80 15.41 1.34
CA THR A 137 -9.13 15.76 0.82
C THR A 137 -9.26 17.25 0.52
N GLU A 138 -8.71 18.11 1.38
CA GLU A 138 -8.76 19.55 1.20
C GLU A 138 -7.93 20.00 -0.02
N ALA A 139 -6.75 19.42 -0.21
CA ALA A 139 -5.90 19.75 -1.36
C ALA A 139 -6.52 19.26 -2.68
N VAL A 140 -7.12 18.06 -2.69
CA VAL A 140 -7.88 17.53 -3.84
C VAL A 140 -9.09 18.40 -4.16
N ALA A 141 -9.80 18.91 -3.13
CA ALA A 141 -10.89 19.86 -3.30
C ALA A 141 -10.42 21.19 -3.91
N LYS A 142 -9.32 21.77 -3.41
CA LYS A 142 -8.72 23.00 -3.95
C LYS A 142 -8.27 22.85 -5.40
N ALA A 143 -7.84 21.65 -5.79
CA ALA A 143 -7.50 21.32 -7.17
C ALA A 143 -8.72 21.08 -8.07
N ASN A 144 -9.95 21.10 -7.53
CA ASN A 144 -11.18 20.70 -8.22
C ASN A 144 -11.14 19.24 -8.74
N PHE A 145 -10.49 18.34 -8.00
CA PHE A 145 -10.30 16.94 -8.37
C PHE A 145 -11.18 15.95 -7.59
N LEU A 146 -12.08 16.43 -6.73
CA LEU A 146 -13.04 15.55 -6.07
C LEU A 146 -14.01 14.95 -7.12
N PRO A 147 -14.25 13.62 -7.09
CA PRO A 147 -15.17 13.00 -8.00
C PRO A 147 -16.62 13.39 -7.70
N MET A 148 -17.48 13.33 -8.72
CA MET A 148 -18.91 13.46 -8.51
C MET A 148 -19.45 12.33 -7.61
N PRO A 149 -20.49 12.58 -6.80
CA PRO A 149 -21.10 11.54 -5.96
C PRO A 149 -21.47 10.29 -6.77
N GLY A 150 -21.01 9.13 -6.30
CA GLY A 150 -21.26 7.83 -6.95
C GLY A 150 -20.38 7.54 -8.18
N GLN A 151 -19.54 8.47 -8.61
CA GLN A 151 -18.64 8.31 -9.75
C GLN A 151 -17.17 8.27 -9.29
N ALA A 152 -16.29 7.88 -10.21
CA ALA A 152 -14.86 8.08 -10.12
C ALA A 152 -14.47 9.23 -11.06
N ARG A 153 -13.31 9.86 -10.80
CA ARG A 153 -12.75 10.90 -11.65
C ARG A 153 -11.40 10.50 -12.23
N LEU A 154 -11.30 10.51 -13.54
CA LEU A 154 -10.02 10.46 -14.25
C LEU A 154 -9.52 11.88 -14.46
N ILE A 155 -8.22 12.07 -14.28
CA ILE A 155 -7.51 13.33 -14.49
C ILE A 155 -6.36 13.03 -15.43
N PHE A 156 -6.28 13.75 -16.53
CA PHE A 156 -5.33 13.48 -17.60
C PHE A 156 -4.96 14.75 -18.35
N GLY A 157 -3.86 14.69 -19.10
CA GLY A 157 -3.30 15.85 -19.78
C GLY A 157 -2.15 16.45 -18.99
N TYR A 158 -1.02 16.57 -19.67
CA TYR A 158 0.16 17.42 -19.44
C TYR A 158 1.10 17.12 -20.63
N LEU A 159 0.51 17.00 -21.83
CA LEU A 159 1.25 16.63 -23.03
C LEU A 159 1.79 17.91 -23.66
N VAL A 160 3.12 17.98 -23.71
CA VAL A 160 3.88 18.95 -24.49
C VAL A 160 4.73 18.10 -25.43
N PRO A 161 4.79 18.32 -26.76
CA PRO A 161 4.14 19.36 -27.57
C PRO A 161 2.92 18.91 -28.41
N ASP A 162 2.52 17.63 -28.38
CA ASP A 162 1.58 17.09 -29.37
C ASP A 162 0.11 17.07 -28.90
N VAL A 163 -0.81 17.27 -29.85
CA VAL A 163 -2.24 17.00 -29.69
C VAL A 163 -2.43 15.49 -29.57
N ALA A 164 -3.14 15.05 -28.55
CA ALA A 164 -3.48 13.65 -28.36
C ALA A 164 -5.00 13.44 -28.30
N SER A 165 -5.42 12.20 -28.35
CA SER A 165 -6.79 11.80 -28.04
C SER A 165 -6.80 10.57 -27.17
N LEU A 166 -7.65 10.59 -26.15
CA LEU A 166 -7.93 9.46 -25.28
C LEU A 166 -9.25 8.84 -25.71
N SER A 167 -9.23 7.60 -26.16
CA SER A 167 -10.43 6.80 -26.38
C SER A 167 -10.70 5.93 -25.14
N ILE A 168 -11.86 6.09 -24.51
CA ILE A 168 -12.29 5.34 -23.32
C ILE A 168 -13.83 5.30 -23.27
N ASP A 169 -14.43 4.17 -22.91
CA ASP A 169 -15.91 4.03 -22.84
C ASP A 169 -16.62 4.42 -24.15
N ASP A 170 -16.07 4.00 -25.30
CA ASP A 170 -16.52 4.39 -26.65
C ASP A 170 -16.56 5.91 -26.93
N ARG A 171 -15.90 6.71 -26.10
CA ARG A 171 -15.74 8.16 -26.27
C ARG A 171 -14.31 8.48 -26.65
N THR A 172 -14.14 9.31 -27.67
CA THR A 172 -12.83 9.90 -27.99
C THR A 172 -12.78 11.34 -27.49
N ILE A 173 -11.87 11.58 -26.55
CA ILE A 173 -11.66 12.88 -25.90
C ILE A 173 -10.38 13.49 -26.47
N LYS A 174 -10.48 14.70 -27.02
CA LYS A 174 -9.32 15.43 -27.54
C LYS A 174 -8.53 16.06 -26.39
N ILE A 175 -7.24 15.77 -26.34
CA ILE A 175 -6.27 16.39 -25.44
C ILE A 175 -5.50 17.43 -26.24
N GLU A 176 -5.84 18.71 -26.02
CA GLU A 176 -5.14 19.79 -26.70
C GLU A 176 -3.74 19.98 -26.09
N GLY A 177 -2.71 19.94 -26.94
CA GLY A 177 -1.33 20.19 -26.54
C GLY A 177 -1.15 21.63 -26.05
N GLY A 178 -0.29 21.83 -25.05
CA GLY A 178 0.03 23.16 -24.52
C GLY A 178 -0.97 23.73 -23.50
N LEU A 179 -2.00 22.99 -23.11
CA LEU A 179 -2.82 23.36 -21.95
C LEU A 179 -2.00 23.19 -20.67
N ASN A 180 -1.84 24.27 -19.91
CA ASN A 180 -1.15 24.28 -18.61
C ASN A 180 -2.03 23.75 -17.45
N HIS A 181 -3.16 23.10 -17.76
CA HIS A 181 -4.05 22.50 -16.79
C HIS A 181 -4.52 21.11 -17.26
N PRO A 182 -4.70 20.16 -16.35
CA PRO A 182 -5.21 18.85 -16.70
C PRO A 182 -6.70 18.95 -17.06
N GLN A 183 -7.17 18.00 -17.85
CA GLN A 183 -8.58 17.72 -18.11
C GLN A 183 -9.08 16.65 -17.14
N THR A 184 -10.39 16.56 -16.99
CA THR A 184 -11.04 15.61 -16.10
C THR A 184 -12.23 14.94 -16.77
N LEU A 185 -12.47 13.67 -16.45
CA LEU A 185 -13.63 12.89 -16.88
C LEU A 185 -14.19 12.12 -15.69
N ASP A 186 -15.44 12.37 -15.33
CA ASP A 186 -16.14 11.53 -14.37
C ASP A 186 -16.74 10.30 -15.09
N LEU A 187 -16.56 9.13 -14.49
CA LEU A 187 -17.03 7.84 -14.99
C LEU A 187 -17.71 7.06 -13.86
N PRO A 188 -18.74 6.24 -14.16
CA PRO A 188 -19.22 5.24 -13.22
C PRO A 188 -18.11 4.30 -12.72
N PRO A 189 -18.29 3.61 -11.59
CA PRO A 189 -17.39 2.55 -11.17
C PRO A 189 -17.36 1.41 -12.19
N GLY A 190 -16.18 0.93 -12.55
CA GLY A 190 -16.02 -0.11 -13.57
C GLY A 190 -14.57 -0.29 -14.02
N SER A 191 -14.36 -1.29 -14.88
CA SER A 191 -13.09 -1.50 -15.57
C SER A 191 -13.22 -0.98 -17.00
N TYR A 192 -12.28 -0.13 -17.41
CA TYR A 192 -12.29 0.57 -18.68
C TYR A 192 -10.98 0.30 -19.42
N SER A 193 -11.08 -0.26 -20.63
CA SER A 193 -9.97 -0.22 -21.57
C SER A 193 -9.88 1.17 -22.18
N TYR A 194 -8.66 1.64 -22.40
CA TYR A 194 -8.43 2.92 -23.04
C TYR A 194 -7.27 2.86 -24.03
N GLU A 195 -7.34 3.75 -25.01
CA GLU A 195 -6.30 3.95 -26.01
C GLU A 195 -5.85 5.41 -26.00
N LEU A 196 -4.54 5.62 -25.98
CA LEU A 196 -3.94 6.93 -26.20
C LEU A 196 -3.40 7.00 -27.62
N HIS A 197 -3.87 7.99 -28.36
CA HIS A 197 -3.37 8.32 -29.68
C HIS A 197 -2.67 9.68 -29.63
N VAL A 198 -1.44 9.77 -30.12
CA VAL A 198 -0.67 11.02 -30.20
C VAL A 198 -0.44 11.33 -31.68
N SER A 199 -0.83 12.53 -32.12
CA SER A 199 -0.74 12.92 -33.53
C SER A 199 -1.37 11.88 -34.48
N GLY A 200 -2.47 11.25 -34.04
CA GLY A 200 -3.21 10.22 -34.79
C GLY A 200 -2.62 8.80 -34.75
N HIS A 201 -1.51 8.58 -34.06
CA HIS A 201 -0.89 7.26 -33.92
C HIS A 201 -1.19 6.68 -32.54
N LEU A 202 -1.63 5.41 -32.51
CA LEU A 202 -1.79 4.68 -31.26
C LEU A 202 -0.42 4.53 -30.58
N VAL A 203 -0.28 5.07 -29.38
CA VAL A 203 0.95 4.97 -28.58
C VAL A 203 0.79 4.07 -27.36
N ARG A 204 -0.44 3.91 -26.85
CA ARG A 204 -0.69 3.06 -25.67
C ARG A 204 -2.10 2.49 -25.69
N THR A 205 -2.21 1.23 -25.26
CA THR A 205 -3.47 0.59 -24.88
C THR A 205 -3.30 0.01 -23.49
N ASP A 206 -4.24 0.26 -22.59
CA ASP A 206 -4.19 -0.28 -21.22
C ASP A 206 -5.62 -0.38 -20.64
N THR A 207 -5.73 -0.83 -19.40
CA THR A 207 -6.98 -0.91 -18.65
C THR A 207 -6.84 -0.22 -17.29
N ILE A 208 -7.87 0.53 -16.90
CA ILE A 208 -7.98 1.12 -15.57
C ILE A 208 -9.27 0.65 -14.89
N THR A 209 -9.18 0.32 -13.60
CA THR A 209 -10.35 -0.01 -12.78
C THR A 209 -10.62 1.11 -11.80
N LEU A 210 -11.85 1.61 -11.81
CA LEU A 210 -12.29 2.76 -11.06
C LEU A 210 -13.37 2.36 -10.07
N ALA A 211 -13.25 2.80 -8.82
CA ALA A 211 -14.29 2.66 -7.81
C ALA A 211 -14.94 4.02 -7.47
N ALA A 212 -16.18 3.97 -6.99
CA ALA A 212 -16.90 5.18 -6.59
C ALA A 212 -16.13 5.98 -5.54
N GLY A 213 -16.13 7.31 -5.69
CA GLY A 213 -15.45 8.20 -4.76
C GLY A 213 -13.94 8.25 -4.93
N GLN A 214 -13.37 7.64 -5.98
CA GLN A 214 -11.93 7.71 -6.26
C GLN A 214 -11.59 8.76 -7.32
N ALA A 215 -10.39 9.33 -7.23
CA ALA A 215 -9.81 10.14 -8.30
C ALA A 215 -8.41 9.62 -8.68
N TRP A 216 -8.14 9.56 -9.97
CA TRP A 216 -6.94 8.95 -10.54
C TRP A 216 -6.27 9.86 -11.55
N PHE A 217 -4.95 10.03 -11.45
CA PHE A 217 -4.15 10.54 -12.56
C PHE A 217 -3.87 9.42 -13.54
N LEU A 218 -4.35 9.58 -14.78
CA LEU A 218 -4.00 8.73 -15.89
C LEU A 218 -2.60 9.13 -16.38
N ARG A 219 -1.63 8.23 -16.23
CA ARG A 219 -0.28 8.43 -16.78
C ARG A 219 -0.34 8.22 -18.29
N LEU A 220 0.07 9.24 -19.04
CA LEU A 220 0.08 9.25 -20.51
C LEU A 220 1.49 9.09 -21.10
N SER A 221 2.52 8.95 -20.26
CA SER A 221 3.90 8.70 -20.69
C SER A 221 4.11 7.24 -21.11
N ASP A 222 5.14 7.04 -21.93
CA ASP A 222 5.61 5.73 -22.43
C ASP A 222 6.51 4.99 -21.43
N ASP A 223 6.63 5.49 -20.19
CA ASP A 223 7.28 4.72 -19.14
C ASP A 223 6.28 3.72 -18.54
N ASP A 224 6.77 2.58 -18.04
CA ASP A 224 5.96 1.55 -17.36
C ASP A 224 5.33 2.05 -16.03
N SER A 225 5.27 3.36 -15.79
CA SER A 225 4.65 3.94 -14.61
C SER A 225 3.13 3.72 -14.64
N LYS A 226 2.62 3.26 -13.49
CA LYS A 226 1.19 3.00 -13.30
C LYS A 226 0.46 4.29 -12.98
N SER A 227 -0.82 4.35 -13.37
CA SER A 227 -1.73 5.43 -12.97
C SER A 227 -1.84 5.55 -11.45
N ASP A 228 -1.91 6.78 -10.96
CA ASP A 228 -1.79 7.11 -9.54
C ASP A 228 -3.16 7.47 -8.94
N GLN A 229 -3.64 6.72 -7.94
CA GLN A 229 -4.87 7.08 -7.21
C GLN A 229 -4.60 8.19 -6.20
N ILE A 230 -5.09 9.40 -6.49
CA ILE A 230 -4.89 10.60 -5.66
C ILE A 230 -6.00 10.84 -4.63
N TYR A 231 -7.19 10.26 -4.85
CA TYR A 231 -8.31 10.28 -3.91
C TYR A 231 -8.92 8.88 -3.80
#